data_AF-A0A100XZ05-F1
#
_entry.id   AF-A0A100XZ05-F1
#
_cell.length_a   1.000
_cell.length_b   1.000
_cell.length_c   1.000
_cell.angle_alpha   90.00
_cell.angle_beta   90.00
_cell.angle_gamma   90.00
#
_symmetry.space_group_name_H-M   'P 1'
#
loop_
_entity.id
_entity.type
_entity.pdbx_description
1 polymer ?
#
loop_
_entity_poly.entity_id
_entity_poly.type
_entity_poly.pdbx_seq_one_letter_code
_entity_poly.pdbx_strand_id
1 'polypeptide(L)'
;MGRKALAVVLILVIFGWAFLGIETAARMGALNDFMAGPEGLRVTSSVVETSNGSVLVIEWHLQRKPLERLLNGRDSMFLFYPSGVHVSGSVYPLIAGFPWVNLTVYPVGRQVTRGEIDYTVWYYDTPGWAVPKVEMVRVVYPVPPNVSGGRLKVPFVATNWSICSSVPVIFAYFHDTGGEEVNPDYIALRPRIGLGPNYPVFGNGTLEMLFDFNTTHWVELYMGKRGGWVEVRVFNATLPCESD
;
A
#
# COMPACT_ATOMS: atom_id res chain seq x y z
N MET A 1 -28.56 -50.43 1.29
CA MET A 1 -27.62 -49.36 0.89
C MET A 1 -28.28 -47.99 0.61
N GLY A 2 -29.57 -47.90 0.25
CA GLY A 2 -30.21 -46.63 -0.15
C GLY A 2 -30.38 -45.53 0.91
N ARG A 3 -30.68 -45.85 2.18
CA ARG A 3 -30.87 -44.82 3.24
C ARG A 3 -29.59 -44.06 3.61
N LYS A 4 -28.44 -44.75 3.63
CA LYS A 4 -27.14 -44.14 3.94
C LYS A 4 -26.68 -43.24 2.79
N ALA A 5 -26.87 -43.65 1.54
CA ALA A 5 -26.57 -42.83 0.37
C ALA A 5 -27.46 -41.57 0.32
N LEU A 6 -28.77 -41.71 0.60
CA LEU A 6 -29.68 -40.56 0.68
C LEU A 6 -29.24 -39.57 1.77
N ALA A 7 -28.91 -40.05 2.97
CA ALA A 7 -28.43 -39.20 4.05
C ALA A 7 -27.15 -38.45 3.67
N VAL A 8 -26.19 -39.12 3.02
CA VAL A 8 -24.96 -38.49 2.51
C VAL A 8 -25.27 -37.42 1.46
N VAL A 9 -26.15 -37.70 0.49
CA VAL A 9 -26.57 -36.71 -0.51
C VAL A 9 -27.22 -35.51 0.15
N LEU A 10 -28.11 -35.73 1.11
CA LEU A 10 -28.84 -34.67 1.81
C LEU A 10 -27.91 -33.81 2.66
N ILE A 11 -26.93 -34.43 3.33
CA ILE A 11 -25.84 -33.72 4.03
C ILE A 11 -25.05 -32.87 3.04
N LEU A 12 -24.59 -33.42 1.91
CA LEU A 12 -23.82 -32.68 0.92
C LEU A 12 -24.60 -31.50 0.34
N VAL A 13 -25.90 -31.66 0.10
CA VAL A 13 -26.78 -30.58 -0.36
C VAL A 13 -26.89 -29.49 0.70
N ILE A 14 -27.16 -29.82 1.96
CA ILE A 14 -27.26 -28.84 3.05
C ILE A 14 -25.94 -28.08 3.22
N PHE A 15 -24.81 -28.79 3.26
CA PHE A 15 -23.49 -28.18 3.38
C PHE A 15 -23.16 -27.29 2.17
N GLY A 16 -23.51 -27.73 0.96
CA GLY A 16 -23.32 -26.94 -0.26
C GLY A 16 -24.12 -25.63 -0.23
N TRP A 17 -25.41 -25.69 0.14
CA TRP A 17 -26.24 -24.49 0.27
C TRP A 17 -25.77 -23.55 1.38
N ALA A 18 -25.35 -24.09 2.53
CA ALA A 18 -24.81 -23.29 3.63
C ALA A 18 -23.51 -22.58 3.21
N PHE A 19 -22.61 -23.28 2.52
CA PHE A 19 -21.37 -22.69 2.02
C PHE A 19 -21.63 -21.57 1.00
N LEU A 20 -22.51 -21.81 0.02
CA LEU A 20 -22.91 -20.80 -0.97
C LEU A 20 -23.56 -19.57 -0.32
N GLY A 21 -24.41 -19.80 0.69
CA GLY A 21 -25.05 -18.72 1.45
C GLY A 21 -24.03 -17.86 2.20
N ILE A 22 -23.06 -18.48 2.87
CA ILE A 22 -21.97 -17.78 3.57
C ILE A 22 -21.10 -17.02 2.58
N GLU A 23 -20.72 -17.63 1.47
CA GLU A 23 -19.89 -16.99 0.44
C GLU A 23 -20.60 -15.76 -0.15
N THR A 24 -21.91 -15.88 -0.41
CA THR A 24 -22.71 -14.77 -0.96
C THR A 24 -22.88 -13.66 0.07
N ALA A 25 -23.21 -13.99 1.32
CA ALA A 25 -23.31 -13.00 2.40
C ALA A 25 -22.00 -12.25 2.63
N ALA A 26 -20.87 -12.95 2.58
CA ALA A 26 -19.55 -12.34 2.62
C ALA A 26 -19.28 -11.41 1.44
N ARG A 27 -19.55 -11.86 0.21
CA ARG A 27 -19.38 -11.01 -1.00
C ARG A 27 -20.21 -9.74 -0.95
N MET A 28 -21.39 -9.79 -0.33
CA MET A 28 -22.27 -8.63 -0.12
C MET A 28 -21.84 -7.74 1.06
N GLY A 29 -20.77 -8.09 1.79
CA GLY A 29 -20.30 -7.37 2.97
C GLY A 29 -21.16 -7.57 4.22
N ALA A 30 -22.12 -8.49 4.21
CA ALA A 30 -23.01 -8.75 5.35
C ALA A 30 -22.30 -9.44 6.52
N LEU A 31 -21.06 -9.91 6.32
CA LEU A 31 -20.23 -10.57 7.33
C LEU A 31 -18.99 -9.76 7.72
N ASN A 32 -18.93 -8.46 7.38
CA ASN A 32 -17.78 -7.58 7.66
C ASN A 32 -17.35 -7.61 9.14
N ASP A 33 -18.32 -7.62 10.07
CA ASP A 33 -18.04 -7.64 11.52
C ASP A 33 -17.29 -8.91 11.98
N PHE A 34 -17.42 -10.00 11.21
CA PHE A 34 -16.75 -11.28 11.46
C PHE A 34 -15.38 -11.38 10.75
N MET A 35 -14.99 -10.37 9.98
CA MET A 35 -13.69 -10.22 9.33
C MET A 35 -12.80 -9.25 10.13
N ALA A 36 -11.51 -9.21 9.86
CA ALA A 36 -10.55 -8.37 10.55
C ALA A 36 -10.84 -6.90 10.25
N GLY A 37 -10.95 -6.09 11.30
CA GLY A 37 -11.03 -4.64 11.15
C GLY A 37 -9.63 -4.00 11.02
N PRO A 38 -9.56 -2.68 10.80
CA PRO A 38 -8.31 -1.93 10.72
C PRO A 38 -7.41 -2.11 11.95
N GLU A 39 -8.00 -2.30 13.13
CA GLU A 39 -7.29 -2.55 14.39
C GLU A 39 -6.49 -3.86 14.40
N GLY A 40 -6.84 -4.81 13.53
CA GLY A 40 -6.09 -6.06 13.34
C GLY A 40 -4.81 -5.88 12.52
N LEU A 41 -4.61 -4.71 11.88
CA LEU A 41 -3.43 -4.41 11.09
C LEU A 41 -2.35 -3.77 11.94
N ARG A 42 -1.24 -4.49 12.12
CA ARG A 42 -0.02 -3.95 12.70
C ARG A 42 0.91 -3.49 11.58
N VAL A 43 1.33 -2.23 11.62
CA VAL A 43 2.35 -1.69 10.72
C VAL A 43 3.48 -1.08 11.54
N THR A 44 4.71 -1.46 11.24
CA THR A 44 5.93 -0.93 11.86
C THR A 44 6.90 -0.45 10.81
N SER A 45 7.69 0.57 11.13
CA SER A 45 8.73 1.07 10.23
C SER A 45 10.04 1.30 10.97
N SER A 46 11.13 1.18 10.23
CA SER A 46 12.49 1.46 10.71
C SER A 46 13.36 1.90 9.55
N VAL A 47 14.26 2.85 9.78
CA VAL A 47 15.31 3.20 8.81
C VAL A 47 16.56 2.42 9.17
N VAL A 48 17.19 1.79 8.17
CA VAL A 48 18.43 1.04 8.30
C VAL A 48 19.47 1.68 7.38
N GLU A 49 20.58 2.13 7.94
CA GLU A 49 21.72 2.60 7.16
C GLU A 49 22.46 1.41 6.55
N THR A 50 22.85 1.55 5.29
CA THR A 50 23.59 0.55 4.51
C THR A 50 24.78 1.20 3.83
N SER A 51 25.71 0.39 3.32
CA SER A 51 26.86 0.89 2.54
C SER A 51 26.49 1.66 1.27
N ASN A 52 25.22 1.60 0.84
CA ASN A 52 24.74 2.20 -0.41
C ASN A 52 23.67 3.28 -0.13
N GLY A 53 23.61 3.80 1.10
CA GLY A 53 22.61 4.78 1.55
C GLY A 53 21.64 4.23 2.61
N SER A 54 20.48 4.86 2.74
CA SER A 54 19.48 4.48 3.75
C SER A 54 18.40 3.59 3.14
N VAL A 55 17.83 2.68 3.93
CA VAL A 55 16.73 1.83 3.52
C VAL A 55 15.59 1.97 4.52
N LEU A 56 14.44 2.46 4.07
CA LEU A 56 13.22 2.41 4.88
C LEU A 56 12.64 1.00 4.78
N VAL A 57 12.48 0.37 5.94
CA VAL A 57 11.82 -0.91 6.08
C VAL A 57 10.41 -0.66 6.63
N ILE A 58 9.40 -1.19 5.94
CA ILE A 58 8.01 -1.19 6.41
C ILE A 58 7.57 -2.64 6.53
N GLU A 59 7.16 -3.04 7.72
CA GLU A 59 6.60 -4.35 7.98
C GLU A 59 5.12 -4.20 8.31
N TRP A 60 4.30 -5.06 7.73
CA TRP A 60 2.87 -5.11 8.00
C TRP A 60 2.45 -6.54 8.31
N HIS A 61 1.47 -6.68 9.19
CA HIS A 61 0.88 -7.96 9.56
C HIS A 61 -0.59 -7.77 9.93
N LEU A 62 -1.48 -8.46 9.23
CA LEU A 62 -2.91 -8.50 9.51
C LEU A 62 -3.26 -9.75 10.32
N GLN A 63 -3.82 -9.56 11.51
CA GLN A 63 -4.37 -10.66 12.31
C GLN A 63 -5.72 -11.10 11.75
N ARG A 64 -5.66 -12.04 10.79
CA ARG A 64 -6.86 -12.58 10.13
C ARG A 64 -7.80 -13.34 11.07
N LYS A 65 -9.10 -13.17 10.89
CA LYS A 65 -10.17 -13.94 11.56
C LYS A 65 -10.47 -15.24 10.78
N PRO A 66 -11.04 -16.28 11.43
CA PRO A 66 -11.27 -17.58 10.79
C PRO A 66 -12.11 -17.56 9.52
N LEU A 67 -13.10 -16.66 9.45
CA LEU A 67 -14.01 -16.55 8.29
C LEU A 67 -13.25 -16.19 7.00
N GLU A 68 -12.19 -15.40 7.12
CA GLU A 68 -11.37 -14.95 5.99
C GLU A 68 -10.51 -16.07 5.39
N ARG A 69 -10.34 -17.19 6.10
CA ARG A 69 -9.67 -18.37 5.53
C ARG A 69 -10.61 -19.18 4.64
N LEU A 70 -11.92 -19.01 4.83
CA LEU A 70 -12.94 -19.67 4.02
C LEU A 70 -13.27 -18.85 2.77
N LEU A 71 -12.93 -17.57 2.78
CA LEU A 71 -13.22 -16.61 1.73
C LEU A 71 -11.91 -16.25 1.02
N ASN A 72 -11.88 -16.35 -0.31
CA ASN A 72 -10.73 -15.91 -1.10
C ASN A 72 -10.71 -14.37 -1.24
N GLY A 73 -10.66 -13.65 -0.12
CA GLY A 73 -10.51 -12.20 -0.08
C GLY A 73 -9.21 -11.76 -0.76
N ARG A 74 -9.24 -10.62 -1.44
CA ARG A 74 -8.11 -10.09 -2.20
C ARG A 74 -7.67 -8.75 -1.62
N ASP A 75 -6.68 -8.80 -0.75
CA ASP A 75 -6.10 -7.60 -0.17
C ASP A 75 -5.16 -6.95 -1.18
N SER A 76 -4.84 -5.68 -0.96
CA SER A 76 -3.85 -4.96 -1.75
C SER A 76 -3.03 -4.03 -0.89
N MET A 77 -1.77 -3.90 -1.28
CA MET A 77 -0.84 -2.93 -0.72
C MET A 77 -0.57 -1.86 -1.77
N PHE A 78 -0.54 -0.62 -1.31
CA PHE A 78 -0.10 0.53 -2.08
C PHE A 78 1.02 1.23 -1.32
N LEU A 79 2.06 1.63 -2.05
CA LEU A 79 3.14 2.43 -1.50
C LEU A 79 3.38 3.62 -2.41
N PHE A 80 3.51 4.80 -1.81
CA PHE A 80 3.76 6.04 -2.52
C PHE A 80 4.98 6.73 -1.91
N TYR A 81 5.94 7.12 -2.73
CA TYR A 81 7.10 7.91 -2.28
C TYR A 81 7.57 8.86 -3.39
N PRO A 82 8.10 10.04 -3.02
CA PRO A 82 8.47 11.03 -4.01
C PRO A 82 9.79 10.63 -4.70
N SER A 83 9.81 10.66 -6.02
CA SER A 83 11.03 10.50 -6.83
C SER A 83 11.66 11.84 -7.18
N GLY A 84 10.89 12.93 -7.24
CA GLY A 84 11.40 14.24 -7.60
C GLY A 84 10.39 15.38 -7.52
N VAL A 85 10.86 16.59 -7.81
CA VAL A 85 10.05 17.82 -7.88
C VAL A 85 10.16 18.40 -9.29
N HIS A 86 9.02 18.54 -9.96
CA HIS A 86 8.92 19.10 -11.30
C HIS A 86 8.63 20.60 -11.24
N VAL A 87 9.51 21.41 -11.84
CA VAL A 87 9.43 22.88 -11.86
C VAL A 87 9.71 23.39 -13.27
N SER A 88 8.74 24.11 -13.85
CA SER A 88 8.89 24.81 -15.12
C SER A 88 9.53 23.97 -16.25
N GLY A 89 9.18 22.68 -16.35
CA GLY A 89 9.67 21.77 -17.38
C GLY A 89 10.98 21.03 -17.05
N SER A 90 11.55 21.24 -15.86
CA SER A 90 12.69 20.48 -15.34
C SER A 90 12.26 19.58 -14.18
N VAL A 91 12.90 18.40 -14.05
CA VAL A 91 12.72 17.50 -12.90
C VAL A 91 13.98 17.55 -12.04
N TYR A 92 13.81 17.87 -10.77
CA TYR A 92 14.84 17.74 -9.75
C TYR A 92 14.60 16.44 -8.99
N PRO A 93 15.42 15.39 -9.16
CA PRO A 93 15.23 14.11 -8.50
C PRO A 93 15.59 14.19 -7.01
N LEU A 94 14.70 13.65 -6.18
CA LEU A 94 14.91 13.41 -4.75
C LEU A 94 15.66 12.09 -4.52
N ILE A 95 15.48 11.10 -5.40
CA ILE A 95 16.11 9.79 -5.28
C ILE A 95 16.84 9.48 -6.59
N ALA A 96 18.02 8.88 -6.51
CA ALA A 96 18.77 8.46 -7.68
C ALA A 96 18.08 7.28 -8.38
N GLY A 97 17.65 7.51 -9.61
CA GLY A 97 16.95 6.52 -10.43
C GLY A 97 15.51 6.26 -9.98
N PHE A 98 14.96 5.15 -10.45
CA PHE A 98 13.63 4.69 -10.07
C PHE A 98 13.81 3.55 -9.04
N PRO A 99 13.80 3.84 -7.73
CA PRO A 99 14.12 2.83 -6.73
C PRO A 99 13.02 1.76 -6.74
N TRP A 100 13.44 0.50 -6.79
CA TRP A 100 12.53 -0.64 -6.75
C TRP A 100 12.34 -1.07 -5.31
N VAL A 101 11.10 -1.40 -4.96
CA VAL A 101 10.80 -1.89 -3.62
C VAL A 101 11.07 -3.39 -3.59
N ASN A 102 11.84 -3.83 -2.60
CA ASN A 102 12.01 -5.25 -2.32
C ASN A 102 10.92 -5.69 -1.35
N LEU A 103 9.96 -6.48 -1.84
CA LEU A 103 8.88 -7.03 -1.03
C LEU A 103 9.15 -8.51 -0.69
N THR A 104 9.03 -8.84 0.58
CA THR A 104 8.97 -10.22 1.09
C THR A 104 7.64 -10.45 1.76
N VAL A 105 6.95 -11.57 1.48
CA VAL A 105 5.64 -11.89 2.06
C VAL A 105 5.70 -13.06 3.05
N TYR A 106 4.88 -12.99 4.09
CA TYR A 106 4.76 -13.99 5.16
C TYR A 106 3.47 -14.81 5.00
N PRO A 107 3.45 -16.10 5.42
CA PRO A 107 4.44 -16.79 6.26
C PRO A 107 5.60 -17.45 5.50
N VAL A 108 5.50 -17.59 4.18
CA VAL A 108 6.46 -18.37 3.37
C VAL A 108 7.82 -17.69 3.16
N GLY A 109 7.99 -16.45 3.61
CA GLY A 109 9.23 -15.68 3.42
C GLY A 109 9.59 -15.47 1.95
N ARG A 110 8.60 -15.52 1.05
CA ARG A 110 8.82 -15.48 -0.40
C ARG A 110 9.15 -14.05 -0.81
N GLN A 111 10.23 -13.89 -1.56
CA GLN A 111 10.53 -12.63 -2.24
C GLN A 111 9.61 -12.48 -3.46
N VAL A 112 8.94 -11.33 -3.54
CA VAL A 112 8.05 -10.99 -4.65
C VAL A 112 8.90 -10.51 -5.82
N THR A 113 8.62 -11.03 -7.00
CA THR A 113 9.34 -10.66 -8.22
C THR A 113 8.82 -9.33 -8.77
N ARG A 114 9.66 -8.61 -9.52
CA ARG A 114 9.29 -7.31 -10.09
C ARG A 114 8.03 -7.36 -10.96
N GLY A 115 7.81 -8.45 -11.70
CA GLY A 115 6.63 -8.60 -12.57
C GLY A 115 5.32 -8.78 -11.81
N GLU A 116 5.36 -9.02 -10.50
CA GLU A 116 4.18 -9.13 -9.64
C GLU A 116 3.80 -7.79 -9.00
N ILE A 117 4.61 -6.74 -9.19
CA ILE A 117 4.42 -5.42 -8.60
C ILE A 117 4.24 -4.42 -9.74
N ASP A 118 3.15 -3.65 -9.69
CA ASP A 118 2.93 -2.56 -10.62
C ASP A 118 3.60 -1.27 -10.11
N TYR A 119 4.19 -0.52 -11.05
CA TYR A 119 4.92 0.72 -10.79
C TYR A 119 4.46 1.79 -11.76
N THR A 120 3.87 2.86 -11.24
CA THR A 120 3.43 4.00 -12.04
C THR A 120 3.96 5.30 -11.44
N VAL A 121 4.13 6.33 -12.29
CA VAL A 121 4.52 7.66 -11.85
C VAL A 121 3.32 8.58 -11.93
N TRP A 122 3.14 9.42 -10.92
CA TRP A 122 2.12 10.46 -10.92
C TRP A 122 2.63 11.76 -10.34
N TYR A 123 1.99 12.86 -10.72
CA TYR A 123 2.33 14.20 -10.25
C TYR A 123 1.24 14.73 -9.34
N TYR A 124 1.64 15.15 -8.14
CA TYR A 124 0.75 15.75 -7.16
C TYR A 124 1.01 17.25 -7.06
N ASP A 125 -0.07 18.01 -6.94
CA ASP A 125 -0.01 19.46 -6.86
C ASP A 125 0.49 19.92 -5.49
N THR A 126 1.03 21.13 -5.46
CA THR A 126 1.47 21.80 -4.23
C THR A 126 0.50 22.94 -3.91
N PRO A 127 0.06 23.11 -2.65
CA PRO A 127 -1.00 24.07 -2.33
C PRO A 127 -0.62 25.51 -2.72
N GLY A 128 -1.54 26.21 -3.40
CA GLY A 128 -1.36 27.63 -3.75
C GLY A 128 -0.53 27.89 -5.00
N TRP A 129 -0.08 26.84 -5.70
CA TRP A 129 0.77 26.98 -6.89
C TRP A 129 0.37 26.02 -8.00
N ALA A 130 0.47 26.46 -9.26
CA ALA A 130 0.33 25.56 -10.43
C ALA A 130 1.60 24.71 -10.67
N VAL A 131 2.75 25.23 -10.22
CA VAL A 131 4.07 24.58 -10.15
C VAL A 131 4.78 25.12 -8.91
N PRO A 132 5.54 24.31 -8.15
CA PRO A 132 6.05 22.97 -8.47
C PRO A 132 5.01 21.85 -8.33
N LYS A 133 5.27 20.70 -8.96
CA LYS A 133 4.55 19.45 -8.71
C LYS A 133 5.49 18.40 -8.13
N VAL A 134 5.00 17.55 -7.24
CA VAL A 134 5.78 16.43 -6.69
C VAL A 134 5.55 15.20 -7.55
N GLU A 135 6.62 14.68 -8.14
CA GLU A 135 6.62 13.39 -8.82
C GLU A 135 6.70 12.28 -7.77
N MET A 136 5.71 11.39 -7.79
CA MET A 136 5.57 10.27 -6.87
C MET A 136 5.57 8.96 -7.64
N VAL A 137 6.34 8.01 -7.15
CA VAL A 137 6.20 6.61 -7.55
C VAL A 137 5.03 6.01 -6.78
N ARG A 138 4.14 5.32 -7.49
CA ARG A 138 3.06 4.51 -6.95
C ARG A 138 3.37 3.05 -7.21
N VAL A 139 3.43 2.27 -6.14
CA VAL A 139 3.72 0.84 -6.17
C VAL A 139 2.47 0.11 -5.72
N VAL A 140 2.01 -0.86 -6.50
CA VAL A 140 0.80 -1.64 -6.20
C VAL A 140 1.13 -3.12 -6.17
N TYR A 141 0.72 -3.80 -5.11
CA TYR A 141 0.86 -5.24 -4.96
C TYR A 141 -0.46 -5.89 -4.53
N PRO A 142 -1.12 -6.64 -5.42
CA PRO A 142 -2.24 -7.51 -5.07
C PRO A 142 -1.76 -8.65 -4.17
N VAL A 143 -2.24 -8.68 -2.94
CA VAL A 143 -1.80 -9.63 -1.92
C VAL A 143 -2.49 -10.99 -2.15
N PRO A 144 -1.74 -12.10 -2.29
CA PRO A 144 -2.31 -13.42 -2.47
C PRO A 144 -3.09 -13.93 -1.23
N PRO A 145 -4.09 -14.82 -1.41
CA PRO A 145 -5.03 -15.25 -0.35
C PRO A 145 -4.44 -16.04 0.84
N ASN A 146 -3.12 -16.22 0.94
CA ASN A 146 -2.47 -16.90 2.06
C ASN A 146 -1.39 -16.05 2.73
N VAL A 147 -1.35 -14.75 2.40
CA VAL A 147 -0.39 -13.82 2.95
C VAL A 147 -1.04 -13.06 4.11
N SER A 148 -0.45 -13.19 5.30
CA SER A 148 -0.88 -12.46 6.50
C SER A 148 -0.02 -11.22 6.77
N GLY A 149 1.08 -11.05 6.05
CA GLY A 149 2.00 -9.95 6.29
C GLY A 149 3.09 -9.85 5.24
N GLY A 150 3.90 -8.81 5.35
CA GLY A 150 5.08 -8.66 4.52
C GLY A 150 6.04 -7.60 5.02
N ARG A 151 7.21 -7.59 4.40
CA ARG A 151 8.29 -6.64 4.63
C ARG A 151 8.65 -5.98 3.31
N LEU A 152 8.44 -4.68 3.23
CA LEU A 152 8.93 -3.81 2.17
C LEU A 152 10.28 -3.22 2.58
N LYS A 153 11.21 -3.15 1.65
CA LYS A 153 12.43 -2.37 1.77
C LYS A 153 12.49 -1.38 0.62
N VAL A 154 12.47 -0.10 0.96
CA VAL A 154 12.53 1.02 0.02
C VAL A 154 13.93 1.61 0.11
N PRO A 155 14.81 1.35 -0.88
CA PRO A 155 16.14 1.92 -0.89
C PRO A 155 16.07 3.39 -1.27
N PHE A 156 16.75 4.22 -0.47
CA PHE A 156 16.87 5.65 -0.69
C PHE A 156 18.33 6.00 -0.95
N VAL A 157 18.62 6.26 -2.22
CA VAL A 157 19.90 6.78 -2.67
C VAL A 157 19.72 8.27 -2.93
N ALA A 158 20.32 9.11 -2.08
CA ALA A 158 20.27 10.56 -2.26
C ALA A 158 20.95 10.96 -3.57
N THR A 159 20.46 12.01 -4.20
CA THR A 159 21.20 12.74 -5.25
C THR A 159 22.01 13.85 -4.58
N ASN A 160 23.01 14.41 -5.27
CA ASN A 160 23.80 15.54 -4.74
C ASN A 160 22.94 16.74 -4.29
N TRP A 161 21.74 16.87 -4.86
CA TRP A 161 20.77 17.91 -4.52
C TRP A 161 19.91 17.56 -3.32
N SER A 162 19.59 16.28 -3.13
CA SER A 162 18.63 15.83 -2.13
C SER A 162 19.26 15.29 -0.84
N ILE A 163 20.58 15.37 -0.70
CA ILE A 163 21.31 15.11 0.54
C ILE A 163 20.60 15.78 1.74
N CYS A 164 20.43 15.04 2.84
CA CYS A 164 19.71 15.46 4.05
C CYS A 164 18.22 15.78 3.88
N SER A 165 17.60 15.55 2.72
CA SER A 165 16.15 15.78 2.58
C SER A 165 15.36 14.76 3.39
N SER A 166 14.22 15.16 3.94
CA SER A 166 13.24 14.27 4.54
C SER A 166 12.09 14.04 3.57
N VAL A 167 11.88 12.79 3.17
CA VAL A 167 10.84 12.40 2.21
C VAL A 167 9.73 11.59 2.90
N PRO A 168 8.45 11.91 2.65
CA PRO A 168 7.32 11.13 3.14
C PRO A 168 7.08 9.90 2.26
N VAL A 169 6.93 8.75 2.91
CA VAL A 169 6.54 7.48 2.31
C VAL A 169 5.17 7.11 2.84
N ILE A 170 4.19 7.02 1.95
CA ILE A 170 2.81 6.73 2.27
C ILE A 170 2.58 5.24 2.00
N PHE A 171 2.20 4.50 3.02
CA PHE A 171 1.76 3.12 2.92
C PHE A 171 0.24 3.07 3.08
N ALA A 172 -0.45 2.44 2.15
CA ALA A 172 -1.88 2.14 2.27
C ALA A 172 -2.11 0.63 2.13
N TYR A 173 -2.92 0.08 3.01
CA TYR A 173 -3.33 -1.32 2.98
C TYR A 173 -4.84 -1.39 2.79
N PHE A 174 -5.28 -2.08 1.75
CA PHE A 174 -6.68 -2.40 1.49
C PHE A 174 -6.94 -3.85 1.91
N HIS A 175 -8.01 -4.05 2.68
CA HIS A 175 -8.51 -5.37 3.05
C HIS A 175 -9.91 -5.58 2.47
N ASP A 176 -10.09 -6.66 1.69
CA ASP A 176 -11.37 -7.00 1.06
C ASP A 176 -12.25 -7.75 2.07
N THR A 177 -13.29 -7.07 2.56
CA THR A 177 -14.33 -7.69 3.39
C THR A 177 -15.62 -7.95 2.60
N GLY A 178 -15.65 -7.60 1.31
CA GLY A 178 -16.85 -7.64 0.47
C GLY A 178 -17.70 -6.36 0.56
N GLY A 179 -18.79 -6.34 -0.21
CA GLY A 179 -19.61 -5.15 -0.44
C GLY A 179 -19.13 -4.33 -1.65
N GLU A 180 -19.63 -3.10 -1.76
CA GLU A 180 -19.36 -2.20 -2.90
C GLU A 180 -18.56 -0.94 -2.51
N GLU A 181 -18.46 -0.64 -1.23
CA GLU A 181 -17.84 0.59 -0.73
C GLU A 181 -16.63 0.29 0.14
N VAL A 182 -15.61 1.14 0.01
CA VAL A 182 -14.39 1.09 0.81
C VAL A 182 -14.44 2.20 1.87
N ASN A 183 -14.12 1.86 3.12
CA ASN A 183 -14.09 2.81 4.24
C ASN A 183 -12.65 3.11 4.68
N PRO A 184 -12.24 4.39 4.81
CA PRO A 184 -12.96 5.59 4.36
C PRO A 184 -13.05 5.62 2.83
N ASP A 185 -14.06 6.30 2.29
CA ASP A 185 -14.31 6.48 0.84
C ASP A 185 -13.32 7.47 0.19
N TYR A 186 -12.76 8.34 1.02
CA TYR A 186 -11.82 9.38 0.61
C TYR A 186 -10.69 9.53 1.63
N ILE A 187 -9.47 9.67 1.12
CA ILE A 187 -8.28 10.00 1.89
C ILE A 187 -7.76 11.35 1.39
N ALA A 188 -7.52 12.28 2.30
CA ALA A 188 -6.80 13.51 2.05
C ALA A 188 -5.68 13.69 3.07
N LEU A 189 -4.45 13.76 2.58
CA LEU A 189 -3.25 13.95 3.35
C LEU A 189 -2.51 15.18 2.83
N ARG A 190 -1.73 15.80 3.72
CA ARG A 190 -0.80 16.89 3.37
C ARG A 190 0.63 16.56 3.79
N PRO A 191 1.25 15.53 3.18
CA PRO A 191 2.63 15.19 3.49
C PRO A 191 3.56 16.35 3.13
N ARG A 192 4.67 16.44 3.86
CA ARG A 192 5.68 17.48 3.69
C ARG A 192 7.01 16.84 3.34
N ILE A 193 7.68 17.42 2.35
CA ILE A 193 9.05 17.10 1.98
C ILE A 193 9.94 18.19 2.59
N GLY A 194 10.82 17.81 3.50
CA GLY A 194 11.89 18.70 3.97
C GLY A 194 13.03 18.65 2.96
N LEU A 195 13.29 19.74 2.25
CA LEU A 195 14.30 19.76 1.21
C LEU A 195 15.68 20.03 1.83
N GLY A 196 16.70 19.33 1.34
CA GLY A 196 18.07 19.50 1.77
C GLY A 196 18.66 20.86 1.39
N PRO A 197 19.80 21.25 2.00
CA PRO A 197 20.41 22.56 1.77
C PRO A 197 20.84 22.77 0.31
N ASN A 198 21.13 21.69 -0.42
CA ASN A 198 21.60 21.72 -1.79
C ASN A 198 20.47 21.61 -2.82
N TYR A 199 19.21 21.57 -2.39
CA TYR A 199 18.10 21.36 -3.31
C TYR A 199 17.87 22.61 -4.17
N PRO A 200 17.87 22.51 -5.50
CA PRO A 200 17.85 23.68 -6.40
C PRO A 200 16.63 24.58 -6.29
N VAL A 201 15.54 24.06 -5.73
CA VAL A 201 14.27 24.78 -5.59
C VAL A 201 13.91 24.84 -4.12
N PHE A 202 13.57 26.04 -3.62
CA PHE A 202 13.20 26.28 -2.23
C PHE A 202 14.31 26.01 -1.18
N GLY A 203 15.51 25.54 -1.57
CA GLY A 203 16.65 25.34 -0.67
C GLY A 203 16.32 24.44 0.53
N ASN A 204 16.74 24.83 1.74
CA ASN A 204 16.38 24.18 3.02
C ASN A 204 14.89 24.42 3.43
N GLY A 205 14.00 24.50 2.45
CA GLY A 205 12.59 24.77 2.61
C GLY A 205 11.77 23.51 2.85
N THR A 206 10.47 23.67 3.02
CA THR A 206 9.52 22.55 3.11
C THR A 206 8.51 22.67 1.97
N LEU A 207 8.29 21.56 1.26
CA LEU A 207 7.31 21.47 0.20
C LEU A 207 6.13 20.61 0.68
N GLU A 208 4.93 21.17 0.74
CA GLU A 208 3.71 20.44 1.05
C GLU A 208 3.10 19.89 -0.24
N MET A 209 2.64 18.64 -0.23
CA MET A 209 1.92 18.04 -1.35
C MET A 209 0.44 17.84 -1.00
N LEU A 210 -0.45 18.06 -1.96
CA LEU A 210 -1.85 17.65 -1.87
C LEU A 210 -1.96 16.21 -2.33
N PHE A 211 -2.02 15.29 -1.37
CA PHE A 211 -2.20 13.86 -1.65
C PHE A 211 -3.62 13.47 -1.27
N ASP A 212 -4.48 13.36 -2.27
CA ASP A 212 -5.84 12.92 -2.06
C ASP A 212 -6.31 11.95 -3.14
N PHE A 213 -7.13 10.99 -2.73
CA PHE A 213 -7.72 10.01 -3.64
C PHE A 213 -9.02 9.43 -3.07
N ASN A 214 -9.93 9.09 -3.98
CA ASN A 214 -11.11 8.28 -3.67
C ASN A 214 -10.67 6.81 -3.57
N THR A 215 -10.86 6.20 -2.40
CA THR A 215 -10.36 4.86 -2.10
C THR A 215 -11.10 3.79 -2.91
N THR A 216 -12.43 3.91 -3.02
CA THR A 216 -13.27 2.99 -3.80
C THR A 216 -12.86 2.99 -5.26
N HIS A 217 -12.69 4.16 -5.87
CA HIS A 217 -12.24 4.29 -7.25
C HIS A 217 -10.82 3.73 -7.45
N TRP A 218 -9.92 4.01 -6.49
CA TRP A 218 -8.56 3.51 -6.54
C TRP A 218 -8.50 1.98 -6.46
N VAL A 219 -9.25 1.37 -5.53
CA VAL A 219 -9.37 -0.08 -5.42
C VAL A 219 -10.02 -0.66 -6.69
N GLU A 220 -11.05 -0.02 -7.23
CA GLU A 220 -11.71 -0.49 -8.47
C GLU A 220 -10.75 -0.59 -9.64
N LEU A 221 -9.84 0.39 -9.80
CA LEU A 221 -8.87 0.43 -10.89
C LEU A 221 -7.90 -0.76 -10.88
N TYR A 222 -7.54 -1.27 -9.69
CA TYR A 222 -6.54 -2.34 -9.54
C TYR A 222 -7.14 -3.72 -9.21
N MET A 223 -8.30 -3.75 -8.56
CA MET A 223 -8.91 -4.96 -7.97
C MET A 223 -10.33 -5.24 -8.47
N GLY A 224 -10.89 -4.35 -9.29
CA GLY A 224 -12.30 -4.35 -9.67
C GLY A 224 -13.20 -3.87 -8.53
N LYS A 225 -14.51 -3.86 -8.77
CA LYS A 225 -15.50 -3.43 -7.77
C LYS A 225 -15.42 -4.30 -6.52
N ARG A 226 -15.06 -3.68 -5.40
CA ARG A 226 -14.84 -4.30 -4.10
C ARG A 226 -15.20 -3.33 -2.98
N GLY A 227 -15.65 -3.90 -1.87
CA GLY A 227 -15.81 -3.20 -0.61
C GLY A 227 -14.80 -3.68 0.42
N GLY A 228 -14.66 -2.92 1.50
CA GLY A 228 -13.71 -3.23 2.55
C GLY A 228 -13.26 -2.00 3.31
N TRP A 229 -12.03 -2.05 3.80
CA TRP A 229 -11.43 -0.90 4.47
C TRP A 229 -10.01 -0.64 3.98
N VAL A 230 -9.58 0.62 4.08
CA VAL A 230 -8.24 1.06 3.79
C VAL A 230 -7.64 1.71 5.03
N GLU A 231 -6.42 1.31 5.37
CA GLU A 231 -5.63 1.98 6.40
C GLU A 231 -4.40 2.64 5.77
N VAL A 232 -4.20 3.93 6.08
CA VAL A 232 -3.09 4.72 5.54
C VAL A 232 -2.13 5.15 6.66
N ARG A 233 -0.83 5.05 6.38
CA ARG A 233 0.27 5.45 7.27
C ARG A 233 1.28 6.27 6.49
N VAL A 234 1.81 7.33 7.10
CA VAL A 234 2.86 8.16 6.53
C VAL A 234 4.12 8.02 7.38
N PHE A 235 5.24 7.69 6.74
CA PHE A 235 6.55 7.55 7.36
C PHE A 235 7.50 8.56 6.75
N ASN A 236 8.22 9.32 7.57
CA ASN A 236 9.26 10.21 7.05
C ASN A 236 10.60 9.49 7.09
N ALA A 237 11.27 9.43 5.94
CA ALA A 237 12.63 8.91 5.82
C ALA A 237 13.58 10.06 5.50
N THR A 238 14.65 10.18 6.27
CA THR A 238 15.71 11.15 6.00
C THR A 238 16.72 10.51 5.06
N LEU A 239 16.99 11.18 3.94
CA LEU A 239 18.01 10.79 2.99
C LEU A 239 19.41 11.02 3.59
N PRO A 240 20.42 10.21 3.22
CA PRO A 240 21.79 10.37 3.72
C PRO A 240 22.32 11.79 3.57
N CYS A 241 23.10 12.23 4.55
CA CYS A 241 23.72 13.57 4.60
C CYS A 241 25.15 13.63 4.04
N GLU A 242 25.75 12.48 3.79
CA GLU A 242 27.09 12.35 3.24
C GLU A 242 26.97 11.87 1.78
N SER A 243 27.68 12.53 0.87
CA SER A 243 27.88 12.04 -0.49
C SER A 243 29.07 11.09 -0.49
N ASP A 244 28.87 9.85 -0.93
CA ASP A 244 29.99 8.99 -1.34
C ASP A 244 30.70 9.57 -2.58
#